data_AF-A0A0D3AGJ8-F1
#
_entry.id   AF-A0A0D3AGJ8-F1
#
_cell.length_a   1.000
_cell.length_b   1.000
_cell.length_c   1.000
_cell.angle_alpha   90.00
_cell.angle_beta   90.00
_cell.angle_gamma   90.00
#
_symmetry.space_group_name_H-M   'P 1'
#
loop_
_entity.id
_entity.type
_entity.pdbx_description
1 polymer ?
#
loop_
_entity_poly.entity_id
_entity_poly.type
_entity_poly.pdbx_seq_one_letter_code
_entity_poly.pdbx_strand_id
1 'polypeptide(L)' 'MEIQFSEKKVYSRIGRRIFDVYVQGKLFLRDFNIKEETNGTLKPVVKELKANVTDHLLEIRLY' A
#
# COMPACT_ATOMS: atom_id res chain seq x y z
N MET A 1 12.11 -9.17 -4.04
CA MET A 1 11.95 -8.31 -5.24
C MET A 1 11.43 -6.96 -4.76
N GLU A 2 12.13 -5.88 -5.08
CA GLU A 2 11.70 -4.51 -4.79
C GLU A 2 11.14 -3.93 -6.09
N ILE A 3 9.93 -3.37 -6.05
CA ILE A 3 9.29 -2.78 -7.24
C ILE A 3 9.58 -1.27 -7.22
N GLN A 4 10.66 -0.87 -7.87
CA GLN A 4 10.97 0.55 -8.06
C GLN A 4 10.16 1.12 -9.23
N PHE A 5 9.37 2.16 -8.97
CA PHE A 5 8.65 2.90 -9.99
C PHE A 5 9.55 3.99 -10.57
N SER A 6 10.32 3.66 -11.61
CA SER A 6 11.14 4.62 -12.35
C SER A 6 10.30 5.44 -13.34
N GLU A 7 10.46 6.77 -13.33
CA GLU A 7 9.81 7.78 -14.19
C GLU A 7 10.14 7.70 -15.70
N LYS A 8 10.71 6.59 -16.19
CA LYS A 8 11.00 6.39 -17.62
C LYS A 8 10.49 5.06 -18.12
N LYS A 9 9.17 4.98 -18.35
CA LYS A 9 8.63 4.26 -19.50
C LYS A 9 7.17 4.67 -19.73
N VAL A 10 6.94 5.28 -20.89
CA VAL A 10 5.62 5.44 -21.49
C VAL A 10 5.08 4.04 -21.80
N TYR A 11 4.37 3.43 -20.86
CA TYR A 11 3.58 2.23 -21.10
C TYR A 11 2.14 2.53 -20.71
N SER A 12 1.42 3.03 -21.69
CA SER A 12 0.03 2.69 -22.04
C SER A 12 -0.65 1.63 -21.15
N ARG A 13 -1.07 2.05 -19.96
CA ARG A 13 -2.27 1.65 -19.20
C ARG A 13 -2.18 2.41 -17.89
N ILE A 14 -3.04 3.40 -17.67
CA ILE A 14 -3.12 4.15 -16.41
C ILE A 14 -3.64 3.18 -15.34
N GLY A 15 -2.78 2.26 -14.90
CA GLY A 15 -3.07 1.26 -13.88
C GLY A 15 -3.05 1.96 -12.54
N ARG A 16 -4.21 2.44 -12.10
CA ARG A 16 -4.41 2.81 -10.70
C ARG A 16 -4.23 1.53 -9.89
N ARG A 17 -3.20 1.50 -9.04
CA ARG A 17 -3.04 0.44 -8.04
C ARG A 17 -3.82 0.89 -6.82
N ILE A 18 -5.02 0.36 -6.72
CA ILE A 18 -5.93 0.56 -5.61
C ILE A 18 -6.00 -0.79 -4.91
N PHE A 19 -5.76 -0.81 -3.62
CA PHE A 19 -5.81 -2.04 -2.85
C PHE A 19 -6.31 -1.80 -1.44
N ASP A 20 -6.91 -2.82 -0.86
CA ASP A 20 -7.25 -2.80 0.56
C ASP A 20 -6.05 -3.33 1.37
N VAL A 21 -5.83 -2.75 2.54
CA VAL A 21 -4.85 -3.22 3.52
C VAL A 21 -5.59 -3.74 4.74
N TYR A 22 -5.38 -5.01 5.06
CA TYR A 22 -5.85 -5.64 6.28
C TYR A 22 -4.69 -5.92 7.22
N VAL A 23 -4.89 -5.66 8.50
CA VAL A 23 -3.95 -6.01 9.57
C VAL A 23 -4.71 -6.83 10.60
N GLN A 24 -4.23 -8.04 10.92
CA GLN A 24 -4.91 -8.96 11.84
C GLN A 24 -6.37 -9.22 11.45
N GLY A 25 -6.62 -9.45 10.15
CA GLY A 25 -7.96 -9.64 9.58
C GLY A 25 -8.88 -8.41 9.59
N LYS A 26 -8.43 -7.27 10.12
CA LYS A 26 -9.22 -6.02 10.18
C LYS A 26 -8.82 -5.08 9.04
N LEU A 27 -9.80 -4.53 8.35
CA LEU A 27 -9.58 -3.52 7.32
C LEU A 27 -8.97 -2.26 7.96
N PHE A 28 -7.76 -1.92 7.51
CA PHE A 28 -7.02 -0.74 7.97
C PHE A 28 -7.10 0.39 6.94
N LEU A 29 -6.82 0.11 5.67
CA LEU A 29 -6.94 1.08 4.58
C LEU A 29 -7.83 0.48 3.50
N ARG A 30 -8.84 1.23 3.08
CA ARG A 30 -9.72 0.86 1.97
C ARG A 30 -9.33 1.62 0.72
N ASP A 31 -9.41 0.99 -0.44
CA ASP A 31 -9.19 1.61 -1.75
C ASP A 31 -7.90 2.45 -1.78
N PHE A 32 -6.84 1.96 -1.15
CA PHE A 32 -5.64 2.73 -0.91
C PHE A 32 -4.85 2.93 -2.20
N ASN A 33 -4.59 4.20 -2.52
CA ASN A 33 -3.84 4.60 -3.70
C ASN A 33 -2.63 5.45 -3.28
N ILE A 34 -1.45 4.83 -3.35
CA ILE A 34 -0.19 5.48 -2.96
C ILE A 34 0.04 6.78 -3.74
N LYS A 35 -0.30 6.80 -5.04
CA LYS A 35 -0.07 7.97 -5.90
C LYS A 35 -0.97 9.14 -5.54
N GLU A 36 -2.17 8.90 -5.01
CA GLU A 36 -3.07 9.98 -4.56
C GLU A 36 -2.65 10.52 -3.21
N GLU A 37 -2.13 9.66 -2.32
CA GLU A 37 -1.61 10.07 -1.02
C GLU A 37 -0.31 10.88 -1.14
N THR A 38 0.55 10.51 -2.09
CA THR A 38 1.73 11.29 -2.42
C THR A 38 1.31 12.37 -3.41
N ASN A 39 1.15 13.63 -2.98
CA ASN A 39 0.93 14.76 -3.87
C ASN A 39 2.20 15.09 -4.74
N GLY A 40 2.83 14.07 -5.35
CA GLY A 40 4.09 14.04 -6.12
C GLY A 40 4.73 12.64 -6.16
N THR A 41 5.50 12.32 -7.20
CA THR A 41 6.19 11.00 -7.35
C THR A 41 7.36 10.84 -6.37
N LEU A 42 7.69 9.58 -6.00
CA LEU A 42 8.89 9.19 -5.23
C LEU A 42 8.93 9.67 -3.77
N LYS A 43 7.79 10.05 -3.19
CA LYS A 43 7.70 10.37 -1.76
C LYS A 43 7.28 9.14 -0.94
N PRO A 44 7.92 8.85 0.20
CA PRO A 44 7.45 7.78 1.08
C PRO A 44 6.11 8.16 1.71
N VAL A 45 5.19 7.20 1.82
CA VAL A 45 3.96 7.31 2.63
C VAL A 45 4.11 6.38 3.82
N VAL A 46 4.00 6.93 5.02
CA VAL A 46 4.02 6.17 6.27
C VAL A 46 2.63 6.20 6.88
N LYS A 47 2.10 5.02 7.23
CA LYS A 47 0.83 4.84 7.93
C LYS A 47 1.08 3.98 9.16
N GLU A 48 0.67 4.47 10.33
CA GLU A 48 0.88 3.81 11.61
C GLU A 48 -0.44 3.26 12.15
N LEU A 49 -0.38 2.05 12.70
CA LEU A 49 -1.50 1.38 13.36
C LEU A 49 -0.98 0.60 14.56
N LYS A 50 -1.70 0.64 15.67
CA LYS A 50 -1.49 -0.29 16.78
C LYS A 50 -2.30 -1.57 16.53
N ALA A 51 -1.61 -2.69 16.34
CA ALA A 51 -2.22 -4.00 16.19
C ALA A 51 -2.08 -4.80 17.48
N ASN A 52 -3.14 -5.54 17.85
CA ASN A 52 -3.05 -6.54 18.92
C ASN A 52 -2.74 -7.90 18.27
N VAL A 53 -1.68 -8.57 18.73
CA VAL A 53 -1.22 -9.85 18.19
C VAL A 53 -1.43 -10.92 19.26
N THR A 54 -2.29 -11.88 18.97
CA THR A 54 -2.74 -12.87 19.97
C THR A 54 -2.10 -14.25 19.82
N ASP A 55 -1.62 -14.59 18.63
CA ASP A 55 -1.10 -15.92 18.26
C ASP A 55 0.38 -15.88 17.87
N HIS A 56 1.09 -14.82 18.28
CA HIS A 56 2.48 -14.53 17.91
C HIS A 56 2.72 -14.33 16.40
N LEU A 57 1.68 -14.27 15.57
CA LEU A 57 1.77 -14.02 14.14
C LEU A 57 1.22 -12.63 13.81
N LEU A 58 2.07 -11.74 13.27
CA LEU A 58 1.59 -10.48 12.69
C LEU A 58 1.16 -10.70 11.24
N GLU A 59 -0.15 -10.69 10.99
CA GLU A 59 -0.69 -10.83 9.64
C GLU A 59 -0.98 -9.46 9.01
N ILE A 60 -0.49 -9.28 7.77
CA ILE A 60 -0.80 -8.15 6.89
C ILE A 60 -1.18 -8.72 5.52
N ARG A 61 -2.34 -8.30 4.98
CA ARG A 61 -2.82 -8.71 3.65
C ARG A 61 -3.11 -7.50 2.78
N LEU A 62 -2.72 -7.57 1.51
CA LEU A 62 -2.95 -6.55 0.49
C LEU A 62 -3.74 -7.19 -0.65
N TYR A 63 -4.86 -6.60 -1.04
CA TYR A 63 -5.74 -7.10 -2.11
C TYR A 63 -5.92 -6.07 -3.21
#